data_AF-A0A834M899-F1
#
_entry.id   AF-A0A834M899-F1
#
_cell.length_a   1.000
_cell.length_b   1.000
_cell.length_c   1.000
_cell.angle_alpha   90.00
_cell.angle_beta   90.00
_cell.angle_gamma   90.00
#
_symmetry.space_group_name_H-M   'P 1'
#
loop_
_entity.id
_entity.type
_entity.pdbx_description
1 polymer ?
#
loop_
_entity_poly.entity_id
_entity_poly.type
_entity_poly.pdbx_seq_one_letter_code
_entity_poly.pdbx_strand_id
1 'polypeptide(L)'
;MKNKNAELYNPCLKEQNLTYKCYDRNNYDREKCFFEIENYKACKKFWGEVSSFRRRQGIKPLLPPVEEREKIREEYLTKKNKQN
;
A
#
# COMPACT_ATOMS: atom_id res chain seq x y z
N MET A 1 -2.06 -22.39 3.18
CA MET A 1 -0.75 -22.17 2.52
C MET A 1 -0.53 -20.67 2.36
N LYS A 2 0.63 -20.12 2.74
CA LYS A 2 0.96 -18.70 2.48
C LYS A 2 1.26 -18.52 1.00
N ASN A 3 0.54 -17.62 0.32
CA ASN A 3 0.84 -17.27 -1.08
C ASN A 3 2.15 -16.49 -1.13
N LYS A 4 3.24 -17.13 -1.58
CA LYS A 4 4.57 -16.53 -1.68
C LYS A 4 4.63 -15.37 -2.70
N ASN A 5 3.67 -15.31 -3.62
CA ASN A 5 3.62 -14.30 -4.69
C ASN A 5 2.70 -13.12 -4.34
N ALA A 6 2.12 -13.09 -3.13
CA ALA A 6 1.19 -12.03 -2.74
C ALA A 6 1.84 -10.64 -2.80
N GLU A 7 3.15 -10.53 -2.52
CA GLU A 7 3.89 -9.28 -2.61
C GLU A 7 4.02 -8.76 -4.04
N LEU A 8 4.03 -9.63 -5.06
CA LEU A 8 4.13 -9.19 -6.46
C LEU A 8 2.90 -8.40 -6.88
N TYR A 9 1.71 -8.81 -6.42
CA TYR A 9 0.44 -8.26 -6.87
C TYR A 9 -0.23 -7.32 -5.86
N ASN A 10 0.14 -7.41 -4.58
CA ASN A 10 -0.39 -6.56 -3.53
C ASN A 10 0.71 -5.68 -2.92
N PRO A 11 0.83 -4.42 -3.33
CA PRO A 11 1.83 -3.51 -2.77
C PRO A 11 1.47 -2.99 -1.36
N CYS A 12 0.32 -3.40 -0.83
CA CYS A 12 -0.17 -3.10 0.51
C CYS A 12 -0.33 -4.37 1.36
N LEU A 13 0.40 -5.45 1.04
CA LEU A 13 0.29 -6.72 1.76
C LEU A 13 0.59 -6.57 3.25
N LYS A 14 1.57 -5.72 3.60
CA LYS A 14 1.93 -5.43 5.00
C LYS A 14 0.76 -4.79 5.73
N GLU A 15 0.19 -3.71 5.20
CA GLU A 15 -0.94 -3.00 5.79
C GLU A 15 -2.19 -3.89 5.86
N GLN A 16 -2.47 -4.68 4.82
CA GLN A 16 -3.56 -5.67 4.82
C GLN A 16 -3.39 -6.67 5.98
N ASN A 17 -2.19 -7.22 6.17
CA ASN A 17 -1.91 -8.16 7.25
C ASN A 17 -2.06 -7.53 8.63
N LEU A 18 -1.73 -6.23 8.78
CA LEU A 18 -1.97 -5.50 10.03
C LEU A 18 -3.46 -5.34 10.31
N THR A 19 -4.25 -4.98 9.29
CA THR A 19 -5.72 -4.91 9.42
C THR A 19 -6.32 -6.25 9.83
N TYR A 20 -5.92 -7.36 9.19
CA TYR A 20 -6.40 -8.70 9.58
C TYR A 20 -6.01 -9.09 11.00
N LYS A 21 -4.75 -8.85 11.40
CA LYS A 21 -4.30 -9.09 12.78
C LYS A 21 -5.09 -8.26 13.80
N CYS A 22 -5.46 -7.02 13.45
CA CYS A 22 -6.29 -6.20 14.32
C CYS A 22 -7.69 -6.80 14.45
N TYR A 23 -8.32 -7.19 13.35
CA TYR A 23 -9.65 -7.82 13.39
C TYR A 23 -9.66 -9.10 14.21
N ASP A 24 -8.66 -9.97 14.03
CA ASP A 24 -8.56 -11.23 14.78
C ASP A 24 -8.45 -10.99 16.30
N ARG A 25 -7.79 -9.91 16.73
CA ARG A 25 -7.61 -9.56 18.15
C ARG A 25 -8.82 -8.86 18.76
N ASN A 26 -9.63 -8.21 17.93
CA ASN A 26 -10.71 -7.33 18.37
C ASN A 26 -12.10 -7.87 18.03
N ASN A 27 -12.23 -9.18 17.78
CA ASN A 27 -13.50 -9.82 17.40
C ASN A 27 -14.17 -9.12 16.19
N TYR A 28 -13.35 -8.74 15.20
CA TYR A 28 -13.78 -8.05 13.99
C TYR A 28 -14.44 -6.68 14.22
N ASP A 29 -14.22 -6.08 15.40
CA ASP A 29 -14.63 -4.71 15.69
C ASP A 29 -13.85 -3.72 14.82
N ARG A 30 -14.58 -3.05 13.93
CA ARG A 30 -14.02 -2.12 12.95
C ARG A 30 -13.53 -0.83 13.58
N GLU A 31 -14.17 -0.35 14.63
CA GLU A 31 -13.81 0.92 15.26
C GLU A 31 -12.48 0.79 15.98
N LYS A 32 -12.22 -0.36 16.61
CA LYS A 32 -10.93 -0.67 17.26
C LYS A 32 -9.76 -0.80 16.28
N CYS A 33 -10.05 -0.98 14.99
CA CYS A 33 -9.05 -1.13 13.92
C CYS A 33 -8.98 0.07 12.98
N PHE A 34 -9.52 1.22 13.40
CA PHE A 34 -9.61 2.42 12.56
C PHE A 34 -8.25 2.80 11.94
N PHE A 35 -7.18 2.84 12.73
CA PHE A 35 -5.86 3.26 12.25
C PHE A 35 -5.26 2.28 11.22
N GLU A 36 -5.38 0.97 11.45
CA GLU A 36 -4.92 -0.05 10.50
C GLU A 36 -5.71 0.02 9.18
N ILE A 37 -7.01 0.28 9.27
CA ILE A 37 -7.88 0.45 8.10
C ILE A 37 -7.48 1.71 7.32
N GLU A 38 -7.30 2.84 7.99
CA GLU A 38 -6.87 4.09 7.34
C GLU A 38 -5.48 3.97 6.72
N ASN A 39 -4.54 3.29 7.38
CA ASN A 39 -3.23 2.98 6.81
C ASN A 39 -3.34 2.12 5.55
N TYR A 40 -4.19 1.08 5.56
CA TYR A 40 -4.42 0.25 4.37
C TYR A 40 -5.08 1.05 3.23
N LYS A 41 -6.04 1.92 3.53
CA LYS A 41 -6.64 2.83 2.53
C LYS A 41 -5.63 3.80 1.95
N ALA A 42 -4.80 4.42 2.79
CA ALA A 42 -3.76 5.35 2.37
C ALA A 42 -2.75 4.67 1.43
N CYS A 43 -2.34 3.44 1.77
CA CYS A 43 -1.48 2.64 0.90
C CYS A 43 -2.12 2.38 -0.47
N LYS A 44 -3.38 1.94 -0.51
CA LYS A 44 -4.09 1.69 -1.78
C LYS A 44 -4.24 2.96 -2.62
N LYS A 45 -4.53 4.10 -1.97
CA LYS A 45 -4.63 5.40 -2.64
C LYS A 45 -3.30 5.76 -3.31
N PHE A 46 -2.19 5.69 -2.56
CA PHE A 46 -0.86 5.96 -3.07
C PHE A 46 -0.51 5.10 -4.30
N TRP A 47 -0.68 3.77 -4.21
CA TRP A 47 -0.37 2.88 -5.34
C TRP A 47 -1.34 3.05 -6.52
N GLY A 48 -2.57 3.47 -6.26
CA GLY A 48 -3.52 3.89 -7.29
C GLY A 48 -3.05 5.14 -8.05
N GLU A 49 -2.50 6.13 -7.35
CA GLU A 49 -1.90 7.33 -7.94
C GLU A 49 -0.66 6.98 -8.77
N VAL A 50 0.25 6.15 -8.24
CA VAL A 50 1.44 5.67 -8.96
C VAL A 50 1.05 4.91 -10.24
N SER A 51 0.10 3.98 -10.13
CA SER A 51 -0.37 3.21 -11.29
C SER A 51 -1.02 4.08 -12.35
N SER A 52 -1.78 5.10 -11.92
CA SER A 52 -2.41 6.07 -12.81
C SER A 52 -1.38 6.96 -13.50
N PHE A 53 -0.36 7.41 -12.78
CA PHE A 53 0.77 8.15 -13.35
C PHE A 53 1.51 7.31 -14.40
N ARG A 54 1.92 6.09 -14.05
CA ARG A 54 2.62 5.17 -14.97
C ARG A 54 1.80 4.90 -16.23
N ARG A 55 0.48 4.72 -16.08
CA ARG A 55 -0.44 4.59 -17.22
C ARG A 55 -0.41 5.80 -18.14
N ARG A 56 -0.50 7.02 -17.61
CA ARG A 56 -0.45 8.27 -18.40
C ARG A 56 0.88 8.45 -19.12
N GLN A 57 1.97 7.94 -18.57
CA GLN A 57 3.30 7.99 -19.16
C GLN A 57 3.61 6.79 -20.09
N GLY A 58 2.67 5.87 -20.29
CA GLY A 58 2.90 4.66 -21.09
C GLY A 58 3.86 3.64 -20.46
N ILE A 59 4.17 3.77 -19.17
CA ILE A 59 5.14 2.92 -18.47
C ILE A 59 4.48 1.60 -18.05
N LYS A 60 5.14 0.48 -18.34
CA LYS A 60 4.74 -0.88 -17.94
C LYS A 60 5.87 -1.57 -17.17
N PRO A 61 5.58 -2.42 -16.17
CA PRO A 61 4.25 -2.75 -15.63
C PRO A 61 3.61 -1.56 -14.88
N LEU A 62 2.27 -1.54 -14.76
CA LEU A 62 1.55 -0.46 -14.08
C LEU A 62 1.86 -0.42 -12.58
N LEU A 63 1.98 -1.59 -11.97
CA LEU A 63 2.50 -1.73 -10.61
C LEU A 63 4.03 -1.93 -10.71
N PRO A 64 4.84 -1.11 -10.02
CA PRO A 64 6.29 -1.28 -10.04
C PRO A 64 6.75 -2.64 -9.47
N PRO A 65 7.89 -3.16 -9.97
CA PRO A 65 8.60 -4.29 -9.35
C PRO A 65 8.85 -4.06 -7.87
N VAL A 66 8.93 -5.13 -7.08
CA VAL A 66 9.02 -5.05 -5.61
C VAL A 66 10.25 -4.26 -5.17
N GLU A 67 11.35 -4.44 -5.87
CA GLU A 67 12.67 -3.84 -5.62
C GLU A 67 12.65 -2.31 -5.78
N GLU A 68 11.75 -1.78 -6.63
CA GLU A 68 11.62 -0.34 -6.86
C GLU A 68 10.68 0.34 -5.85
N ARG A 69 9.86 -0.42 -5.11
CA ARG A 69 8.73 0.14 -4.36
C ARG A 69 9.14 1.01 -3.18
N GLU A 70 10.19 0.62 -2.48
CA GLU A 70 10.69 1.36 -1.32
C GLU A 70 11.16 2.75 -1.76
N LYS A 71 11.98 2.82 -2.81
CA LYS A 71 12.47 4.08 -3.38
C LYS A 71 11.33 4.99 -3.84
N ILE A 72 10.33 4.44 -4.55
CA ILE A 72 9.17 5.24 -5.00
C ILE A 72 8.37 5.80 -3.81
N ARG A 73 8.22 5.02 -2.72
CA ARG A 73 7.56 5.47 -1.49
C ARG A 73 8.36 6.58 -0.81
N GLU A 74 9.68 6.44 -0.68
CA GLU A 74 10.56 7.45 -0.08
C GLU A 74 10.55 8.77 -0.85
N GLU A 75 10.63 8.70 -2.17
CA GLU A 75 10.55 9.88 -3.03
C GLU A 75 9.21 10.61 -2.87
N TYR A 76 8.11 9.86 -2.78
CA TYR A 76 6.78 10.43 -2.54
C TYR A 76 6.67 11.13 -1.19
N LEU A 77 7.14 10.48 -0.11
CA LEU A 77 7.12 11.06 1.23
C LEU A 77 8.00 12.32 1.30
N THR A 78 9.16 12.29 0.67
CA THR A 78 10.07 13.43 0.59
C THR A 78 9.43 14.61 -0.15
N LYS A 79 8.75 14.36 -1.28
CA LYS A 79 8.04 15.40 -2.03
C LYS A 79 6.86 15.99 -1.24
N LYS A 80 6.10 15.13 -0.56
CA LYS A 80 4.97 15.56 0.29
C LYS A 80 5.44 16.44 1.44
N ASN A 81 6.55 16.09 2.09
CA ASN A 81 7.11 16.87 3.20
C ASN A 81 7.67 18.23 2.76
N LYS A 82 8.04 18.41 1.49
CA LYS A 82 8.50 19.69 0.93
C LYS A 82 7.37 20.62 0.48
N GLN A 83 6.14 20.11 0.40
CA GLN A 83 4.95 20.88 0.04
C GLN A 83 4.15 21.34 1.26
N ASN A 84 4.58 20.96 2.46
CA ASN A 84 4.03 21.38 3.75
C ASN A 84 4.91 22.44 4.39
#